data_AF-A0A2W0DNP8-F1
#
_entry.id   AF-A0A2W0DNP8-F1
#
_cell.length_a   1.000
_cell.length_b   1.000
_cell.length_c   1.000
_cell.angle_alpha   90.00
_cell.angle_beta   90.00
_cell.angle_gamma   90.00
#
_symmetry.space_group_name_H-M   'P 1'
#
loop_
_entity.id
_entity.type
_entity.pdbx_description
1 polymer ?
#
loop_
_entity_poly.entity_id
_entity_poly.type
_entity_poly.pdbx_seq_one_letter_code
_entity_poly.pdbx_strand_id
1 'polypeptide(L)'
;MSLPWDTPVAHPHHRHGWWWKTLLVGFVLWVVTIIVTVSTQNTNLVPTIILLGSFLVPFTVVLFVIERVTGTVSTMQLVTAFFVGGILGVLGASLLEADLEQGVGLYLVVGFVEEFVKGVLLVVVGWRVRPKTARQGALLGATIGAGFAAFESAGYAFNAAITARGIDLASLLQTEVVRAVLAPVGHVLWTAILGAVLFGAATGRARFRWSWPPIVAYVVVSVLHGLWDANGTIATVIAFVVSGVPFSAAQYGMVPAAVGGIVTTVYVIGLAIVSLIGVAVLVGVLRHHRGRTPAEPAPDGWDTTPGPGHLR
;
A
#
# COMPACT_ATOMS: atom_id res chain seq x y z
N MET A 1 -43.90 -1.99 14.72
CA MET A 1 -43.15 -3.19 15.14
C MET A 1 -41.84 -3.20 14.36
N SER A 2 -40.84 -2.50 14.88
CA SER A 2 -39.49 -2.40 14.30
C SER A 2 -38.67 -3.59 14.79
N LEU A 3 -38.03 -4.32 13.87
CA LEU A 3 -37.22 -5.48 14.19
C LEU A 3 -35.89 -5.05 14.86
N PRO A 4 -35.32 -5.80 15.84
CA PRO A 4 -34.25 -5.33 16.72
C PRO A 4 -32.82 -5.40 16.13
N TRP A 5 -32.65 -5.52 14.82
CA TRP A 5 -31.37 -5.95 14.22
C TRP A 5 -30.42 -4.84 13.79
N ASP A 6 -30.75 -3.57 14.03
CA ASP A 6 -29.93 -2.42 13.59
C ASP A 6 -29.13 -1.77 14.73
N THR A 7 -28.74 -2.53 15.76
CA THR A 7 -27.71 -2.06 16.70
C THR A 7 -26.34 -2.44 16.15
N PRO A 8 -25.45 -1.48 15.83
CA PRO A 8 -24.06 -1.79 15.54
C PRO A 8 -23.46 -2.42 16.79
N VAL A 9 -23.26 -3.73 16.78
CA VAL A 9 -22.54 -4.40 17.85
C VAL A 9 -21.11 -3.86 17.79
N ALA A 10 -20.72 -3.07 18.79
CA ALA A 10 -19.35 -2.62 18.95
C ALA A 10 -18.46 -3.87 19.09
N HIS A 11 -17.77 -4.26 18.01
CA HIS A 11 -16.90 -5.41 18.05
C HIS A 11 -15.75 -5.16 19.05
N PRO A 12 -15.49 -6.06 20.03
CA PRO A 12 -14.57 -5.81 21.15
C PRO A 12 -13.07 -5.70 20.82
N HIS A 13 -12.67 -5.51 19.55
CA HIS A 13 -11.26 -5.53 19.15
C HIS A 13 -10.68 -4.13 18.92
N HIS A 14 -10.96 -3.20 19.83
CA HIS A 14 -10.26 -1.91 19.94
C HIS A 14 -9.07 -2.00 20.91
N ARG A 15 -8.26 -3.05 20.82
CA ARG A 15 -6.99 -3.08 21.58
C ARG A 15 -5.98 -2.21 20.84
N HIS A 16 -5.76 -1.00 21.34
CA HIS A 16 -4.81 -0.05 20.76
C HIS A 16 -3.38 -0.63 20.72
N GLY A 17 -2.76 -0.64 19.55
CA GLY A 17 -1.31 -0.80 19.40
C GLY A 17 -0.81 -2.22 19.14
N TRP A 18 -1.60 -3.08 18.48
CA TRP A 18 -1.07 -4.35 17.98
C TRP A 18 -0.14 -4.16 16.78
N TRP A 19 -0.42 -3.18 15.92
CA TRP A 19 0.41 -2.92 14.73
C TRP A 19 1.89 -2.70 15.09
N TRP A 20 2.20 -1.81 16.04
CA TRP A 20 3.60 -1.52 16.37
C TRP A 20 4.27 -2.65 17.14
N LYS A 21 3.52 -3.42 17.94
CA LYS A 21 4.02 -4.61 18.63
C LYS A 21 4.38 -5.70 17.63
N THR A 22 3.50 -5.96 16.65
CA THR A 22 3.76 -6.90 15.58
C THR A 22 4.95 -6.47 14.72
N LEU A 23 5.07 -5.17 14.41
CA LEU A 23 6.24 -4.65 13.72
C LEU A 23 7.53 -4.91 14.49
N LEU A 24 7.56 -4.58 15.79
CA LEU A 24 8.74 -4.78 16.63
C LEU A 24 9.10 -6.26 16.79
N VAL A 25 8.13 -7.10 17.14
CA VAL A 25 8.34 -8.54 17.32
C VAL A 25 8.75 -9.20 16.00
N GLY A 26 8.07 -8.87 14.90
CA GLY A 26 8.40 -9.40 13.58
C GLY A 26 9.78 -8.94 13.10
N PHE A 27 10.20 -7.71 13.41
CA PHE A 27 11.55 -7.23 13.11
C PHE A 27 12.60 -8.03 13.88
N VAL A 28 12.39 -8.25 15.18
CA VAL A 28 13.27 -9.10 16.01
C VAL A 28 13.33 -10.51 15.43
N LEU A 29 12.19 -11.11 15.08
CA LEU A 29 12.14 -12.44 14.48
C LEU A 29 12.89 -12.50 13.15
N TRP A 30 12.73 -11.50 12.27
CA TRP A 30 13.45 -11.40 11.00
C TRP A 30 14.97 -11.31 11.23
N VAL A 31 15.44 -10.47 12.16
CA VAL A 31 16.86 -10.39 12.54
C VAL A 31 17.38 -11.72 13.08
N VAL A 32 16.62 -12.38 13.95
CA VAL A 32 16.97 -13.71 14.47
C VAL A 32 17.05 -14.73 13.35
N THR A 33 16.11 -14.73 12.39
CA THR A 33 16.16 -15.62 11.23
C THR A 33 17.42 -15.39 10.40
N ILE A 34 17.84 -14.14 10.18
CA ILE A 34 19.10 -13.81 9.49
C ILE A 34 20.30 -14.39 10.24
N ILE A 35 20.40 -14.15 11.55
CA ILE A 35 21.51 -14.63 12.38
C ILE A 35 21.59 -16.16 12.35
N VAL A 36 20.45 -16.85 12.49
CA VAL A 36 20.41 -18.32 12.43
C VAL A 36 20.80 -18.82 11.04
N THR A 37 20.32 -18.17 9.97
CA THR A 37 20.67 -18.53 8.59
C THR A 37 22.17 -18.41 8.34
N VAL A 38 22.78 -17.30 8.75
CA VAL A 38 24.22 -17.07 8.58
C VAL A 38 25.06 -17.98 9.47
N SER A 39 24.66 -18.22 10.72
CA SER A 39 25.44 -19.06 11.64
C SER A 39 25.36 -20.55 11.30
N THR A 40 24.21 -21.03 10.84
CA THR A 40 24.00 -22.46 10.51
C THR A 40 24.26 -22.78 9.05
N GLN A 41 24.42 -21.77 8.19
CA GLN A 41 24.47 -21.92 6.72
C GLN A 41 23.26 -22.68 6.15
N ASN A 42 22.13 -22.64 6.86
CA ASN A 42 20.91 -23.36 6.49
C ASN A 42 20.08 -22.55 5.49
N THR A 43 20.25 -22.84 4.20
CA THR A 43 19.54 -22.17 3.10
C THR A 43 18.02 -22.40 3.12
N ASN A 44 17.52 -23.38 3.86
CA ASN A 44 16.07 -23.60 4.03
C ASN A 44 15.38 -22.44 4.78
N LEU A 45 16.15 -21.58 5.46
CA LEU A 45 15.62 -20.39 6.12
C LEU A 45 15.49 -19.17 5.19
N VAL A 46 16.05 -19.22 3.97
CA VAL A 46 15.97 -18.11 3.01
C VAL A 46 14.52 -17.78 2.63
N PRO A 47 13.63 -18.74 2.34
CA PRO A 47 12.21 -18.44 2.15
C PRO A 47 11.56 -17.79 3.39
N THR A 48 11.99 -18.15 4.60
CA THR A 48 11.50 -17.53 5.83
C THR A 48 11.93 -16.07 5.94
N ILE A 49 13.18 -15.75 5.58
CA ILE A 49 13.67 -14.37 5.49
C ILE A 49 12.81 -13.59 4.51
N ILE A 50 12.65 -14.09 3.27
CA ILE A 50 11.88 -13.46 2.19
C ILE A 50 10.45 -13.13 2.65
N LEU A 51 9.78 -14.11 3.27
CA LEU A 51 8.40 -13.92 3.73
C LEU A 51 8.33 -12.89 4.86
N LEU A 52 9.22 -12.96 5.84
CA LEU A 52 9.23 -12.02 6.96
C LEU A 52 9.56 -10.60 6.50
N GLY A 53 10.61 -10.40 5.71
CA GLY A 53 11.01 -9.06 5.25
C GLY A 53 9.99 -8.43 4.31
N SER A 54 9.36 -9.23 3.45
CA SER A 54 8.38 -8.73 2.49
C SER A 54 6.98 -8.50 3.09
N PHE A 55 6.53 -9.31 4.06
CA PHE A 55 5.17 -9.19 4.61
C PHE A 55 5.07 -8.34 5.87
N LEU A 56 6.15 -8.15 6.63
CA LEU A 56 6.09 -7.52 7.97
C LEU A 56 5.45 -6.12 7.96
N VAL A 57 5.98 -5.22 7.13
CA VAL A 57 5.45 -3.84 7.04
C VAL A 57 4.05 -3.81 6.42
N PRO A 58 3.79 -4.47 5.27
CA PRO A 58 2.45 -4.53 4.72
C PRO A 58 1.40 -5.12 5.67
N PHE A 59 1.72 -6.19 6.39
CA PHE A 59 0.82 -6.78 7.37
C PHE A 59 0.57 -5.85 8.56
N THR A 60 1.59 -5.10 8.98
CA THR A 60 1.45 -4.05 9.99
C THR A 60 0.46 -2.95 9.55
N VAL A 61 0.47 -2.58 8.27
CA VAL A 61 -0.54 -1.66 7.70
C VAL A 61 -1.94 -2.25 7.82
N VAL A 62 -2.14 -3.54 7.56
CA VAL A 62 -3.45 -4.20 7.74
C VAL A 62 -3.90 -4.15 9.20
N LEU A 63 -3.02 -4.41 10.17
CA LEU A 63 -3.34 -4.28 11.59
C LEU A 63 -3.70 -2.83 11.96
N PHE A 64 -2.95 -1.85 11.45
CA PHE A 64 -3.26 -0.43 11.62
C PHE A 64 -4.65 -0.08 11.06
N VAL A 65 -5.03 -0.69 9.93
CA VAL A 65 -6.36 -0.54 9.31
C VAL A 65 -7.45 -1.20 10.15
N ILE A 66 -7.23 -2.43 10.63
CA ILE A 66 -8.19 -3.16 11.48
C ILE A 66 -8.56 -2.34 12.72
N GLU A 67 -7.58 -1.65 13.32
CA GLU A 67 -7.81 -0.78 14.48
C GLU A 67 -8.61 0.51 14.15
N ARG A 68 -8.80 0.85 12.87
CA ARG A 68 -9.37 2.15 12.41
C ARG A 68 -10.58 2.00 11.49
N VAL A 69 -10.84 0.79 10.99
CA VAL A 69 -11.97 0.53 10.10
C VAL A 69 -13.27 0.60 10.90
N THR A 70 -14.31 1.12 10.27
CA THR A 70 -15.66 1.19 10.85
C THR A 70 -16.67 0.60 9.87
N GLY A 71 -17.91 0.41 10.31
CA GLY A 71 -19.00 -0.08 9.46
C GLY A 71 -18.98 -1.59 9.24
N THR A 72 -19.43 -2.02 8.06
CA THR A 72 -19.70 -3.43 7.74
C THR A 72 -18.45 -4.23 7.33
N VAL A 73 -17.26 -3.65 7.41
CA VAL A 73 -16.02 -4.34 7.00
C VAL A 73 -15.50 -5.15 8.19
N SER A 74 -15.49 -6.47 8.06
CA SER A 74 -14.93 -7.35 9.08
C SER A 74 -13.41 -7.48 8.97
N THR A 75 -12.77 -7.86 10.07
CA THR A 75 -11.34 -8.21 10.09
C THR A 75 -10.99 -9.28 9.05
N MET A 76 -11.83 -10.32 8.92
CA MET A 76 -11.62 -11.37 7.94
C MET A 76 -11.70 -10.83 6.51
N GLN A 77 -12.61 -9.90 6.23
CA GLN A 77 -12.68 -9.26 4.91
C GLN A 77 -11.42 -8.46 4.59
N LEU A 78 -10.83 -7.77 5.56
CA LEU A 78 -9.56 -7.04 5.36
C LEU A 78 -8.40 -8.01 5.11
N VAL A 79 -8.29 -9.09 5.89
CA VAL A 79 -7.25 -10.11 5.68
C VAL A 79 -7.43 -10.78 4.32
N THR A 80 -8.65 -11.13 3.93
CA THR A 80 -8.95 -11.65 2.59
C THR A 80 -8.62 -10.63 1.50
N ALA A 81 -8.96 -9.35 1.69
CA ALA A 81 -8.64 -8.29 0.74
C ALA A 81 -7.12 -8.11 0.56
N PHE A 82 -6.34 -8.26 1.64
CA PHE A 82 -4.88 -8.25 1.59
C PHE A 82 -4.35 -9.42 0.75
N PHE A 83 -4.74 -10.66 1.06
CA PHE A 83 -4.23 -11.84 0.36
C PHE A 83 -4.74 -11.94 -1.08
N VAL A 84 -6.05 -11.86 -1.28
CA VAL A 84 -6.66 -11.94 -2.61
C VAL A 84 -6.27 -10.74 -3.45
N GLY A 85 -6.26 -9.54 -2.86
CA GLY A 85 -5.83 -8.32 -3.55
C GLY A 85 -4.37 -8.36 -3.97
N GLY A 86 -3.50 -8.89 -3.11
CA GLY A 86 -2.09 -9.07 -3.42
C GLY A 86 -1.83 -10.12 -4.49
N ILE A 87 -2.38 -11.33 -4.32
CA ILE A 87 -2.17 -12.44 -5.26
C ILE A 87 -2.78 -12.13 -6.63
N LEU A 88 -4.06 -11.77 -6.69
CA LEU A 88 -4.71 -11.43 -7.96
C LEU A 88 -4.13 -10.15 -8.57
N GLY A 89 -3.66 -9.24 -7.73
CA GLY A 89 -2.95 -8.03 -8.14
C GLY A 89 -1.70 -8.35 -8.94
N VAL A 90 -0.77 -9.09 -8.33
CA VAL A 90 0.49 -9.49 -8.97
C VAL A 90 0.23 -10.36 -10.20
N LEU A 91 -0.66 -11.36 -10.10
CA LEU A 91 -1.00 -12.21 -11.24
C LEU A 91 -1.60 -11.41 -12.41
N GLY A 92 -2.52 -10.48 -12.11
CA GLY A 92 -3.14 -9.65 -13.12
C GLY A 92 -2.14 -8.71 -13.80
N ALA A 93 -1.25 -8.09 -13.02
CA ALA A 93 -0.16 -7.26 -13.54
C ALA A 93 0.76 -8.08 -14.44
N SER A 94 1.25 -9.23 -13.97
CA SER A 94 2.14 -10.10 -14.73
C SER A 94 1.55 -10.58 -16.06
N LEU A 95 0.25 -10.88 -16.11
CA LEU A 95 -0.41 -11.28 -17.36
C LEU A 95 -0.53 -10.13 -18.35
N LEU A 96 -0.81 -8.92 -17.87
CA LEU A 96 -0.94 -7.73 -18.71
C LEU A 96 0.42 -7.18 -19.17
N GLU A 97 1.49 -7.50 -18.44
CA GLU A 97 2.85 -7.04 -18.71
C GLU A 97 3.68 -8.03 -19.53
N ALA A 98 3.20 -9.26 -19.74
CA ALA A 98 3.97 -10.36 -20.35
C ALA A 98 4.60 -10.02 -21.71
N ASP A 99 3.89 -9.24 -22.53
CA ASP A 99 4.30 -8.87 -23.89
C ASP A 99 4.76 -7.40 -24.00
N LEU A 100 5.02 -6.72 -22.88
CA LEU A 100 5.49 -5.33 -22.91
C LEU A 100 6.95 -5.24 -23.38
N GLU A 101 7.16 -4.53 -24.48
CA GLU A 101 8.49 -4.24 -25.00
C GLU A 101 9.22 -3.19 -24.17
N GLN A 102 10.55 -3.31 -24.11
CA GLN A 102 11.42 -2.34 -23.45
C GLN A 102 11.37 -0.99 -24.20
N GLY A 103 11.08 0.10 -23.48
CA GLY A 103 10.99 1.44 -24.08
C GLY A 103 10.89 2.57 -23.07
N VAL A 104 11.01 3.81 -23.56
CA VAL A 104 11.05 5.05 -22.74
C VAL A 104 9.78 5.23 -21.88
N GLY A 105 8.65 4.64 -22.28
CA GLY A 105 7.38 4.71 -21.55
C GLY A 105 7.06 3.49 -20.67
N LEU A 106 7.94 2.49 -20.59
CA LEU A 106 7.62 1.20 -19.95
C LEU A 106 7.15 1.36 -18.51
N TYR A 107 7.91 2.09 -17.68
CA TYR A 107 7.57 2.32 -16.27
C TYR A 107 6.21 3.01 -16.09
N LEU A 108 5.85 3.91 -17.01
CA LEU A 108 4.55 4.55 -16.97
C LEU A 108 3.44 3.56 -17.30
N VAL A 109 3.64 2.73 -18.32
CA VAL A 109 2.67 1.68 -18.70
C VAL A 109 2.47 0.67 -17.57
N VAL A 110 3.55 0.22 -16.93
CA VAL A 110 3.49 -0.65 -15.73
C VAL A 110 2.66 0.03 -14.63
N GLY A 111 2.95 1.29 -14.31
CA GLY A 111 2.15 2.05 -13.33
C GLY A 111 0.66 2.16 -13.68
N PHE A 112 0.30 2.25 -14.96
CA PHE A 112 -1.10 2.19 -15.39
C PHE A 112 -1.70 0.79 -15.21
N VAL A 113 -1.01 -0.25 -15.69
CA VAL A 113 -1.46 -1.64 -15.60
C VAL A 113 -1.69 -2.06 -14.16
N GLU A 114 -0.71 -1.84 -13.30
CA GLU A 114 -0.78 -2.29 -11.93
C GLU A 114 -1.87 -1.55 -11.13
N GLU A 115 -1.96 -0.23 -11.24
CA GLU A 115 -3.00 0.53 -10.54
C GLU A 115 -4.40 0.23 -11.10
N PHE A 116 -4.51 -0.18 -12.36
CA PHE A 116 -5.77 -0.64 -12.94
C PHE A 116 -6.25 -1.92 -12.27
N VAL A 117 -5.39 -2.93 -12.17
CA VAL A 117 -5.72 -4.21 -11.52
C VAL A 117 -6.12 -3.98 -10.07
N LYS A 118 -5.35 -3.19 -9.31
CA LYS A 118 -5.67 -2.81 -7.92
C LYS A 118 -7.01 -2.07 -7.84
N GLY A 119 -7.28 -1.17 -8.78
CA GLY A 119 -8.56 -0.44 -8.88
C GLY A 119 -9.76 -1.35 -9.10
N VAL A 120 -9.65 -2.33 -10.01
CA VAL A 120 -10.71 -3.33 -10.26
C VAL A 120 -10.97 -4.15 -8.99
N LEU A 121 -9.91 -4.64 -8.35
CA LEU A 121 -10.02 -5.42 -7.10
C LEU A 121 -10.67 -4.59 -5.98
N LEU A 122 -10.31 -3.31 -5.87
CA LEU A 122 -10.90 -2.37 -4.92
C LEU A 122 -12.40 -2.14 -5.17
N VAL A 123 -12.84 -2.04 -6.43
CA VAL A 123 -14.27 -1.95 -6.77
C VAL A 123 -15.00 -3.23 -6.38
N VAL A 124 -14.44 -4.40 -6.69
CA VAL A 124 -15.04 -5.71 -6.37
C VAL A 124 -15.18 -5.91 -4.86
N VAL A 125 -14.10 -5.74 -4.12
CA VAL A 125 -14.09 -5.88 -2.64
C VAL A 125 -14.96 -4.80 -2.00
N GLY A 126 -14.90 -3.57 -2.52
CA GLY A 126 -15.61 -2.42 -1.99
C GLY A 126 -17.10 -2.36 -2.32
N TRP A 127 -17.60 -3.22 -3.22
CA TRP A 127 -18.98 -3.15 -3.71
C TRP A 127 -20.00 -3.15 -2.58
N ARG A 128 -19.90 -4.11 -1.66
CA ARG A 128 -20.88 -4.32 -0.58
C ARG A 128 -20.56 -3.56 0.71
N VAL A 129 -19.44 -2.85 0.76
CA VAL A 129 -19.03 -2.10 1.97
C VAL A 129 -19.99 -0.95 2.26
N ARG A 130 -20.38 -0.80 3.53
CA ARG A 130 -21.21 0.28 4.05
C ARG A 130 -20.72 0.76 5.43
N PRO A 131 -20.86 2.05 5.76
CA PRO A 131 -21.08 3.16 4.83
C PRO A 131 -19.94 3.23 3.80
N LYS A 132 -20.13 3.98 2.70
CA LYS A 132 -19.06 4.31 1.77
C LYS A 132 -18.55 5.69 2.14
N THR A 133 -17.38 5.77 2.76
CA THR A 133 -16.75 7.05 3.12
C THR A 133 -15.33 7.10 2.58
N ALA A 134 -14.82 8.30 2.30
CA ALA A 134 -13.44 8.45 1.81
C ALA A 134 -12.43 7.80 2.76
N ARG A 135 -12.66 7.85 4.08
CA ARG A 135 -11.79 7.19 5.07
C ARG A 135 -11.83 5.67 4.93
N GLN A 136 -13.01 5.05 4.83
CA GLN A 136 -13.11 3.59 4.65
C GLN A 136 -12.52 3.15 3.31
N GLY A 137 -12.72 3.94 2.25
CA GLY A 137 -12.09 3.70 0.96
C GLY A 137 -10.56 3.77 1.03
N ALA A 138 -10.00 4.75 1.73
CA ALA A 138 -8.55 4.85 1.93
C ALA A 138 -7.98 3.65 2.68
N LEU A 139 -8.67 3.21 3.74
CA LEU A 139 -8.27 2.05 4.55
C LEU A 139 -8.33 0.74 3.75
N LEU A 140 -9.40 0.54 2.97
CA LEU A 140 -9.55 -0.64 2.12
C LEU A 140 -8.51 -0.62 0.98
N GLY A 141 -8.30 0.53 0.36
CA GLY A 141 -7.28 0.73 -0.67
C GLY A 141 -5.87 0.45 -0.12
N ALA A 142 -5.53 0.98 1.05
CA ALA A 142 -4.27 0.69 1.73
C ALA A 142 -4.07 -0.81 1.99
N THR A 143 -5.14 -1.53 2.32
CA THR A 143 -5.09 -2.98 2.56
C THR A 143 -4.76 -3.77 1.30
N ILE A 144 -5.39 -3.42 0.17
CA ILE A 144 -5.11 -4.05 -1.13
C ILE A 144 -3.70 -3.69 -1.62
N GLY A 145 -3.32 -2.40 -1.52
CA GLY A 145 -1.97 -1.94 -1.89
C GLY A 145 -0.88 -2.57 -1.03
N ALA A 146 -1.14 -2.79 0.27
CA ALA A 146 -0.24 -3.54 1.15
C ALA A 146 -0.10 -4.99 0.69
N GLY A 147 -1.22 -5.66 0.37
CA GLY A 147 -1.21 -7.00 -0.19
C GLY A 147 -0.31 -7.10 -1.41
N PHE A 148 -0.52 -6.21 -2.39
CA PHE A 148 0.29 -6.16 -3.60
C PHE A 148 1.78 -5.98 -3.29
N ALA A 149 2.12 -4.97 -2.48
CA ALA A 149 3.49 -4.68 -2.09
C ALA A 149 4.18 -5.87 -1.42
N ALA A 150 3.47 -6.65 -0.61
CA ALA A 150 4.04 -7.82 0.07
C ALA A 150 4.44 -8.93 -0.91
N PHE A 151 3.53 -9.31 -1.81
CA PHE A 151 3.77 -10.39 -2.77
C PHE A 151 4.79 -10.00 -3.84
N GLU A 152 4.68 -8.78 -4.35
CA GLU A 152 5.62 -8.24 -5.32
C GLU A 152 7.03 -8.13 -4.72
N SER A 153 7.17 -7.60 -3.50
CA SER A 153 8.47 -7.51 -2.81
C SER A 153 9.09 -8.88 -2.55
N ALA A 154 8.29 -9.91 -2.27
CA ALA A 154 8.79 -11.28 -2.13
C ALA A 154 9.42 -11.79 -3.44
N GLY A 155 8.83 -11.47 -4.59
CA GLY A 155 9.39 -11.76 -5.91
C GLY A 155 10.70 -11.02 -6.16
N TYR A 156 10.77 -9.72 -5.83
CA TYR A 156 12.02 -8.95 -5.95
C TYR A 156 13.12 -9.47 -5.03
N ALA A 157 12.80 -9.79 -3.77
CA ALA A 157 13.76 -10.35 -2.82
C ALA A 157 14.28 -11.72 -3.30
N PHE A 158 13.40 -12.57 -3.83
CA PHE A 158 13.78 -13.84 -4.43
C PHE A 158 14.71 -13.65 -5.64
N ASN A 159 14.38 -12.75 -6.56
CA ASN A 159 15.21 -12.46 -7.72
C ASN A 159 16.58 -11.88 -7.33
N ALA A 160 16.64 -11.00 -6.32
CA ALA A 160 17.88 -10.45 -5.79
C ALA A 160 18.76 -11.52 -5.11
N ALA A 161 18.14 -12.56 -4.56
CA ALA A 161 18.85 -13.67 -3.92
C ALA A 161 19.51 -14.60 -4.94
N ILE A 162 18.94 -14.78 -6.13
CA ILE A 162 19.42 -15.77 -7.10
C ILE A 162 20.55 -15.19 -7.95
N THR A 163 21.74 -15.78 -7.83
CA THR A 163 22.87 -15.46 -8.69
C THR A 163 23.49 -16.72 -9.29
N ALA A 164 24.28 -16.56 -10.35
CA ALA A 164 25.03 -17.67 -10.97
C ALA A 164 26.03 -18.34 -10.00
N ARG A 165 26.36 -17.70 -8.86
CA ARG A 165 27.29 -18.19 -7.84
C ARG A 165 26.59 -18.72 -6.58
N GLY A 166 25.26 -18.81 -6.58
CA GLY A 166 24.46 -19.23 -5.43
C GLY A 166 23.62 -18.10 -4.84
N ILE A 167 23.19 -18.27 -3.59
CA ILE A 167 22.29 -17.32 -2.90
C ILE A 167 23.09 -16.10 -2.42
N ASP A 168 22.77 -14.92 -2.97
CA ASP A 168 23.29 -13.64 -2.49
C ASP A 168 22.36 -13.04 -1.43
N LEU A 169 22.67 -13.37 -0.17
CA LEU A 169 21.90 -12.88 0.97
C LEU A 169 22.02 -11.36 1.14
N ALA A 170 23.13 -10.74 0.76
CA ALA A 170 23.31 -9.30 0.93
C ALA A 170 22.38 -8.52 -0.01
N SER A 171 22.31 -8.93 -1.29
CA SER A 171 21.40 -8.35 -2.27
C SER A 171 19.94 -8.57 -1.89
N LEU A 172 19.57 -9.78 -1.45
CA LEU A 172 18.24 -10.07 -0.89
C LEU A 172 17.87 -9.07 0.22
N LEU A 173 18.70 -8.98 1.26
CA LEU A 173 18.40 -8.16 2.44
C LEU A 173 18.34 -6.66 2.11
N GLN A 174 19.20 -6.19 1.21
CA GLN A 174 19.17 -4.80 0.73
C GLN A 174 17.84 -4.51 0.02
N THR A 175 17.39 -5.41 -0.86
CA THR A 175 16.10 -5.27 -1.55
C THR A 175 14.94 -5.27 -0.57
N GLU A 176 14.93 -6.17 0.41
CA GLU A 176 13.87 -6.22 1.43
C GLU A 176 13.78 -4.93 2.24
N VAL A 177 14.91 -4.44 2.78
CA VAL A 177 14.91 -3.23 3.62
C VAL A 177 14.41 -2.02 2.84
N VAL A 178 14.91 -1.82 1.61
CA VAL A 178 14.49 -0.68 0.78
C VAL A 178 13.00 -0.77 0.46
N ARG A 179 12.51 -1.92 0.02
CA ARG A 179 11.09 -2.08 -0.32
C ARG A 179 10.18 -1.99 0.90
N ALA A 180 10.58 -2.57 2.03
CA ALA A 180 9.79 -2.52 3.26
C ALA A 180 9.64 -1.10 3.82
N VAL A 181 10.71 -0.31 3.81
CA VAL A 181 10.68 1.10 4.29
C VAL A 181 9.80 1.96 3.38
N LEU A 182 9.83 1.72 2.08
CA LEU A 182 9.13 2.55 1.10
C LEU A 182 7.69 2.07 0.81
N ALA A 183 7.33 0.83 1.18
CA ALA A 183 6.01 0.26 0.94
C ALA A 183 4.84 1.15 1.41
N PRO A 184 4.87 1.80 2.60
CA PRO A 184 3.77 2.67 3.04
C PRO A 184 3.55 3.91 2.17
N VAL A 185 4.57 4.39 1.47
CA VAL A 185 4.51 5.60 0.61
C VAL A 185 4.47 5.28 -0.89
N GLY A 186 4.56 4.00 -1.26
CA GLY A 186 4.34 3.48 -2.61
C GLY A 186 2.91 2.93 -2.79
N HIS A 187 2.79 1.66 -3.19
CA HIS A 187 1.50 1.01 -3.50
C HIS A 187 0.42 1.20 -2.44
N VAL A 188 0.79 1.15 -1.15
CA VAL A 188 -0.17 1.36 -0.03
C VAL A 188 -0.84 2.72 -0.16
N LEU A 189 -0.05 3.78 -0.39
CA LEU A 189 -0.52 5.15 -0.50
C LEU A 189 -1.31 5.38 -1.79
N TRP A 190 -0.80 4.90 -2.92
CA TRP A 190 -1.44 5.06 -4.23
C TRP A 190 -2.83 4.43 -4.26
N THR A 191 -2.94 3.17 -3.83
CA THR A 191 -4.24 2.49 -3.79
C THR A 191 -5.16 3.09 -2.71
N ALA A 192 -4.61 3.62 -1.60
CA ALA A 192 -5.39 4.38 -0.62
C ALA A 192 -5.99 5.66 -1.20
N ILE A 193 -5.25 6.41 -2.04
CA ILE A 193 -5.77 7.60 -2.73
C ILE A 193 -6.94 7.20 -3.64
N LEU A 194 -6.75 6.17 -4.47
CA LEU A 194 -7.79 5.68 -5.37
C LEU A 194 -9.05 5.25 -4.61
N GLY A 195 -8.87 4.52 -3.51
CA GLY A 195 -9.95 4.11 -2.61
C GLY A 195 -10.67 5.30 -1.96
N ALA A 196 -9.92 6.30 -1.49
CA ALA A 196 -10.46 7.49 -0.85
C ALA A 196 -11.38 8.26 -1.81
N VAL A 197 -10.95 8.43 -3.06
CA VAL A 197 -11.73 9.15 -4.08
C VAL A 197 -12.94 8.32 -4.53
N LEU A 198 -12.77 7.02 -4.78
CA LEU A 198 -13.84 6.12 -5.20
C LEU A 198 -14.98 6.07 -4.19
N PHE A 199 -14.66 5.85 -2.92
CA PHE A 199 -15.67 5.82 -1.85
C PHE A 199 -16.16 7.21 -1.50
N GLY A 200 -15.30 8.23 -1.56
CA GLY A 200 -15.66 9.62 -1.35
C GLY A 200 -16.75 10.09 -2.32
N ALA A 201 -16.64 9.73 -3.60
CA ALA A 201 -17.65 10.01 -4.63
C ALA A 201 -18.99 9.28 -4.37
N ALA A 202 -18.94 8.12 -3.71
CA ALA A 202 -20.10 7.33 -3.32
C ALA A 202 -20.62 7.63 -1.91
N THR A 203 -20.16 8.71 -1.26
CA THR A 203 -20.56 9.04 0.12
C THR A 203 -22.07 9.20 0.25
N GLY A 204 -22.65 8.58 1.28
CA GLY A 204 -24.09 8.56 1.53
C GLY A 204 -24.90 7.66 0.59
N ARG A 205 -24.25 6.82 -0.24
CA ARG A 205 -24.92 5.95 -1.21
C ARG A 205 -24.57 4.48 -1.01
N ALA A 206 -25.51 3.60 -1.36
CA ALA A 206 -25.31 2.16 -1.28
C ALA A 206 -24.44 1.58 -2.43
N ARG A 207 -24.47 2.22 -3.61
CA ARG A 207 -23.82 1.74 -4.85
C ARG A 207 -22.85 2.78 -5.41
N PHE A 208 -21.77 2.32 -6.06
CA PHE A 208 -20.92 3.18 -6.87
C PHE A 208 -21.71 3.73 -8.07
N ARG A 209 -21.37 4.94 -8.50
CA ARG A 209 -21.93 5.58 -9.69
C ARG A 209 -20.79 6.06 -10.57
N TRP A 210 -21.06 6.13 -11.86
CA TRP A 210 -20.15 6.78 -12.79
C TRP A 210 -19.85 8.21 -12.33
N SER A 211 -18.56 8.53 -12.26
CA SER A 211 -18.07 9.87 -11.93
C SER A 211 -16.64 10.03 -12.45
N TRP A 212 -16.26 11.25 -12.79
CA TRP A 212 -14.92 11.58 -13.25
C TRP A 212 -13.81 11.52 -12.18
N PRO A 213 -14.04 11.87 -10.89
CA PRO A 213 -12.97 11.92 -9.91
C PRO A 213 -12.16 10.63 -9.74
N PRO A 214 -12.76 9.41 -9.70
CA PRO A 214 -11.99 8.17 -9.63
C PRO A 214 -11.07 7.94 -10.84
N ILE A 215 -11.47 8.39 -12.04
CA ILE A 215 -10.67 8.28 -13.26
C ILE A 215 -9.46 9.22 -13.17
N VAL A 216 -9.68 10.46 -12.71
CA VAL A 216 -8.58 11.41 -12.48
C VAL A 216 -7.63 10.88 -11.40
N ALA A 217 -8.16 10.32 -10.31
CA ALA A 217 -7.35 9.72 -9.25
C ALA A 217 -6.50 8.56 -9.78
N TYR A 218 -7.09 7.69 -10.60
CA TYR A 218 -6.38 6.60 -11.27
C TYR A 218 -5.20 7.12 -12.10
N VAL A 219 -5.43 8.09 -13.00
CA VAL A 219 -4.35 8.69 -13.81
C VAL A 219 -3.25 9.29 -12.92
N VAL A 220 -3.62 10.03 -11.87
CA VAL A 220 -2.66 10.63 -10.95
C VAL A 220 -1.81 9.56 -10.25
N VAL A 221 -2.42 8.51 -9.72
CA VAL A 221 -1.66 7.47 -9.01
C VAL A 221 -0.81 6.62 -9.96
N SER A 222 -1.28 6.33 -11.18
CA SER A 222 -0.48 5.65 -12.21
C SER A 222 0.74 6.45 -12.63
N VAL A 223 0.61 7.78 -12.77
CA VAL A 223 1.74 8.66 -13.07
C VAL A 223 2.73 8.71 -11.92
N LEU A 224 2.25 8.84 -10.67
CA LEU A 224 3.14 8.83 -9.50
C LEU A 224 3.90 7.50 -9.38
N HIS A 225 3.24 6.39 -9.68
CA HIS A 225 3.83 5.07 -9.74
C HIS A 225 4.90 4.98 -10.83
N GLY A 226 4.56 5.33 -12.08
CA GLY A 226 5.53 5.30 -13.17
C GLY A 226 6.75 6.20 -12.92
N LEU A 227 6.56 7.36 -12.28
CA LEU A 227 7.66 8.23 -11.85
C LEU A 227 8.51 7.60 -10.74
N TRP A 228 7.89 6.86 -9.83
CA TRP A 228 8.59 6.11 -8.80
C TRP A 228 9.51 5.04 -9.38
N ASP A 229 9.00 4.24 -10.31
CA ASP A 229 9.79 3.18 -10.96
C ASP A 229 10.89 3.76 -11.86
N ALA A 230 10.57 4.82 -12.59
CA ALA A 230 11.54 5.53 -13.44
C ALA A 230 12.60 6.31 -12.64
N ASN A 231 12.43 6.49 -11.32
CA ASN A 231 13.24 7.39 -10.52
C ASN A 231 14.74 7.05 -10.54
N GLY A 232 15.11 5.77 -10.60
CA GLY A 232 16.52 5.35 -10.75
C GLY A 232 17.15 5.85 -12.05
N THR A 233 16.43 5.70 -13.16
CA THR A 233 16.86 6.18 -14.49
C THR A 233 16.90 7.71 -14.53
N ILE A 234 15.87 8.37 -14.01
CA ILE A 234 15.80 9.84 -13.95
C ILE A 234 16.96 10.40 -13.13
N ALA A 235 17.22 9.83 -11.96
CA ALA A 235 18.32 10.24 -11.08
C ALA A 235 19.68 10.07 -11.75
N THR A 236 19.86 8.97 -12.47
CA THR A 236 21.07 8.72 -13.26
C THR A 236 21.25 9.80 -14.32
N VAL A 237 20.24 10.04 -15.17
CA VAL A 237 20.31 11.05 -16.23
C VAL A 237 20.62 12.45 -15.68
N ILE A 238 19.92 12.87 -14.63
CA ILE A 238 20.14 14.18 -14.00
C ILE A 238 21.58 14.28 -13.47
N ALA A 239 22.10 13.23 -12.84
CA ALA A 239 23.44 13.25 -12.28
C ALA A 239 24.54 13.41 -13.34
N PHE A 240 24.41 12.74 -14.49
CA PHE A 240 25.33 12.93 -15.61
C PHE A 240 25.25 14.36 -16.16
N VAL A 241 24.04 14.91 -16.34
CA VAL A 241 23.85 16.29 -16.80
C VAL A 241 24.47 17.30 -15.83
N VAL A 242 24.21 17.15 -14.52
CA VAL A 242 24.70 18.09 -13.49
C VAL A 242 26.21 18.00 -13.28
N SER A 243 26.77 16.79 -13.35
CA SER A 243 28.22 16.59 -13.17
C SER A 243 29.05 16.98 -14.40
N GLY A 244 28.42 17.17 -15.57
CA GLY A 244 29.11 17.42 -16.83
C GLY A 244 29.89 16.20 -17.36
N VAL A 245 29.78 15.04 -16.70
CA VAL A 245 30.40 13.79 -17.14
C VAL A 245 29.62 13.29 -18.36
N PRO A 246 30.28 12.95 -19.49
CA PRO A 246 29.57 12.46 -20.65
C PRO A 246 28.96 11.08 -20.39
N PHE A 247 27.78 10.80 -20.95
CA PHE A 247 27.12 9.49 -20.84
C PHE A 247 27.99 8.33 -21.34
N SER A 248 28.94 8.58 -22.25
CA SER A 248 29.91 7.59 -22.72
C SER A 248 30.85 7.09 -21.61
N ALA A 249 30.95 7.80 -20.48
CA ALA A 249 31.69 7.35 -19.30
C ALA A 249 30.98 6.23 -18.53
N ALA A 250 29.68 5.97 -18.80
CA ALA A 250 28.94 4.85 -18.23
C ALA A 250 29.34 3.52 -18.90
N GLN A 251 30.57 3.07 -18.66
CA GLN A 251 31.09 1.85 -19.24
C GLN A 251 30.30 0.63 -18.71
N TYR A 252 29.82 -0.21 -19.63
CA TYR A 252 29.07 -1.43 -19.31
C TYR A 252 27.81 -1.20 -18.43
N GLY A 253 27.20 -0.01 -18.51
CA GLY A 253 26.02 0.34 -17.72
C GLY A 253 26.33 0.71 -16.26
N MET A 254 27.61 0.76 -15.88
CA MET A 254 28.03 1.14 -14.53
C MET A 254 28.18 2.65 -14.42
N VAL A 255 27.59 3.24 -13.38
CA VAL A 255 27.75 4.67 -13.08
C VAL A 255 29.14 4.91 -12.47
N PRO A 256 29.95 5.85 -13.02
CA PRO A 256 31.24 6.21 -12.43
C PRO A 256 31.11 6.65 -10.97
N ALA A 257 32.09 6.28 -10.13
CA ALA A 257 32.09 6.63 -8.71
C ALA A 257 31.98 8.15 -8.47
N ALA A 258 32.55 8.97 -9.37
CA ALA A 258 32.46 10.43 -9.34
C ALA A 258 31.01 10.97 -9.45
N VAL A 259 30.10 10.21 -10.08
CA VAL A 259 28.70 10.60 -10.29
C VAL A 259 27.76 9.87 -9.31
N GLY A 260 28.19 8.74 -8.73
CA GLY A 260 27.35 7.90 -7.87
C GLY A 260 26.74 8.61 -6.65
N GLY A 261 27.48 9.52 -6.02
CA GLY A 261 26.96 10.33 -4.91
C GLY A 261 25.81 11.26 -5.34
N ILE A 262 25.90 11.84 -6.54
CA ILE A 262 24.86 12.68 -7.12
C ILE A 262 23.64 11.83 -7.49
N VAL A 263 23.83 10.65 -8.12
CA VAL A 263 22.72 9.72 -8.42
C VAL A 263 21.95 9.37 -7.16
N THR A 264 22.66 8.97 -6.10
CA THR A 264 22.02 8.59 -4.83
C THR A 264 21.23 9.77 -4.23
N THR A 265 21.81 10.97 -4.26
CA THR A 265 21.17 12.18 -3.73
C THR A 265 19.90 12.52 -4.51
N VAL A 266 19.98 12.55 -5.84
CA VAL A 266 18.83 12.85 -6.71
C VAL A 266 17.76 11.76 -6.60
N TYR A 267 18.17 10.49 -6.51
CA TYR A 267 17.26 9.37 -6.29
C TYR A 267 16.44 9.56 -5.01
N VAL A 268 17.11 9.81 -3.87
CA VAL A 268 16.42 10.03 -2.58
C VAL A 268 15.49 11.25 -2.63
N ILE A 269 15.93 12.35 -3.25
CA ILE A 269 15.10 13.54 -3.44
C ILE A 269 13.86 13.22 -4.27
N GLY A 270 14.01 12.49 -5.38
CA GLY A 270 12.91 12.10 -6.24
C GLY A 270 11.88 11.23 -5.52
N LEU A 271 12.32 10.22 -4.75
CA LEU A 271 11.44 9.40 -3.91
C LEU A 271 10.69 10.25 -2.88
N ALA A 272 11.39 11.19 -2.23
CA ALA A 272 10.78 12.09 -1.26
C ALA A 272 9.71 12.97 -1.90
N ILE A 273 9.97 13.54 -3.07
CA ILE A 273 9.00 14.37 -3.81
C ILE A 273 7.76 13.55 -4.16
N VAL A 274 7.92 12.38 -4.78
CA VAL A 274 6.78 11.52 -5.18
C VAL A 274 5.94 11.13 -3.95
N SER A 275 6.60 10.75 -2.86
CA SER A 275 5.95 10.40 -1.59
C SER A 275 5.17 11.58 -1.01
N LEU A 276 5.77 12.77 -0.96
CA LEU A 276 5.14 13.98 -0.43
C LEU A 276 3.93 14.39 -1.26
N ILE A 277 4.01 14.31 -2.59
CA ILE A 277 2.87 14.58 -3.48
C ILE A 277 1.75 13.59 -3.17
N GLY A 278 2.04 12.29 -3.10
CA GLY A 278 1.03 11.27 -2.75
C GLY A 278 0.35 11.56 -1.41
N VAL A 279 1.13 11.88 -0.38
CA VAL A 279 0.59 12.19 0.96
C VAL A 279 -0.27 13.46 0.91
N ALA A 280 0.18 14.50 0.22
CA ALA A 280 -0.58 15.73 0.06
C ALA A 280 -1.91 15.49 -0.66
N VAL A 281 -1.91 14.67 -1.72
CA VAL A 281 -3.12 14.26 -2.45
C VAL A 281 -4.08 13.51 -1.53
N LEU A 282 -3.60 12.48 -0.80
CA LEU A 282 -4.45 11.71 0.12
C LEU A 282 -5.06 12.62 1.20
N VAL A 283 -4.24 13.46 1.84
CA VAL A 283 -4.71 14.40 2.87
C VAL A 283 -5.72 15.37 2.30
N GLY A 284 -5.48 15.90 1.09
CA GLY A 284 -6.40 16.79 0.38
C GLY A 284 -7.76 16.13 0.13
N VAL A 285 -7.77 14.90 -0.40
CA VAL A 285 -8.99 14.11 -0.65
C VAL A 285 -9.74 13.86 0.65
N LEU A 286 -9.05 13.40 1.70
CA LEU A 286 -9.68 13.12 3.00
C LEU A 286 -10.27 14.39 3.63
N ARG A 287 -9.58 15.53 3.53
CA ARG A 287 -10.10 16.83 4.01
C ARG A 287 -11.32 17.28 3.21
N HIS A 288 -11.29 17.13 1.88
CA HIS A 288 -12.40 17.50 1.00
C HIS A 288 -13.69 16.72 1.32
N HIS A 289 -13.57 15.45 1.72
CA HIS A 289 -14.72 14.59 2.01
C HIS A 289 -15.14 14.56 3.49
N ARG A 290 -14.35 15.11 4.42
CA ARG A 290 -14.68 15.13 5.86
C ARG A 290 -16.07 15.72 6.14
N GLY A 291 -16.41 16.85 5.52
CA GLY A 291 -17.70 17.53 5.71
C GLY A 291 -18.91 16.85 5.08
N ARG A 292 -18.73 15.75 4.33
CA ARG A 292 -19.82 15.01 3.67
C ARG A 292 -20.19 13.71 4.39
N THR A 293 -19.51 13.39 5.49
CA THR A 293 -19.80 12.20 6.28
C THR A 293 -20.99 12.52 7.19
N PRO A 294 -22.11 11.80 7.12
CA PRO A 294 -23.20 11.99 8.08
C PRO A 294 -22.64 11.82 9.50
N ALA A 295 -22.99 12.73 10.41
CA ALA A 295 -22.67 12.57 11.82
C ALA A 295 -23.24 11.24 12.31
N GLU A 296 -22.44 10.47 13.04
CA GLU A 296 -22.95 9.32 13.78
C GLU A 296 -23.99 9.86 14.77
N PRO A 297 -25.23 9.30 14.83
CA PRO A 297 -26.18 9.71 15.85
C PRO A 297 -25.50 9.60 17.21
N ALA A 298 -25.64 10.64 18.04
CA ALA A 298 -25.19 10.55 19.42
C ALA A 298 -25.77 9.26 20.03
N PRO A 299 -24.98 8.46 20.78
CA PRO A 299 -25.54 7.31 21.46
C PRO A 299 -26.70 7.83 22.31
N ASP A 300 -27.90 7.29 22.09
CA ASP A 300 -29.09 7.66 22.85
C ASP A 300 -28.75 7.53 24.35
N GLY A 301 -28.51 8.69 24.97
CA GLY A 301 -28.36 8.78 26.40
C GLY A 301 -29.67 8.34 27.01
N TRP A 302 -29.60 7.42 27.96
CA TRP A 302 -30.74 6.90 28.71
C TRP A 302 -31.34 7.98 29.63
N ASP A 303 -31.96 9.01 29.06
CA ASP A 303 -32.90 9.89 29.77
C ASP A 303 -34.32 9.37 29.57
N THR A 304 -34.58 8.18 30.13
CA THR A 304 -35.93 7.70 30.42
C THR A 304 -36.17 7.75 31.92
N THR A 305 -36.07 8.95 32.52
CA THR A 305 -36.78 9.20 33.78
C THR A 305 -38.28 9.23 33.50
N PRO A 306 -39.09 8.27 34.00
CA PRO A 306 -40.54 8.33 33.84
C PRO A 306 -41.07 9.51 34.66
N GLY A 307 -41.79 10.43 34.00
CA GLY A 307 -42.49 11.50 34.70
C GLY A 307 -43.53 10.91 35.69
N PRO A 308 -43.64 11.43 36.92
CA PRO A 308 -44.62 10.93 37.86
C PRO A 308 -45.99 11.49 37.50
N GLY A 309 -46.95 10.60 37.23
CA GLY A 309 -48.36 10.94 37.23
C GLY A 309 -49.11 10.45 36.00
N HIS A 310 -49.65 9.24 36.08
CA HIS A 310 -51.07 8.95 35.85
C HIS A 310 -51.31 7.48 36.21
N LEU A 311 -51.43 7.21 37.50
CA LEU A 311 -52.21 6.09 38.01
C LEU A 311 -53.37 6.71 38.80
N ARG A 312 -54.58 6.52 38.25
CA ARG A 312 -55.92 6.58 38.85
C ARG A 312 -56.22 7.68 39.87
#